data_AF-A0A7C5LBB3-F1
#
_entry.id   AF-A0A7C5LBB3-F1
#
_cell.length_a   1.000
_cell.length_b   1.000
_cell.length_c   1.000
_cell.angle_alpha   90.00
_cell.angle_beta   90.00
_cell.angle_gamma   90.00
#
_symmetry.space_group_name_H-M   'P 1'
#
loop_
_entity.id
_entity.type
_entity.pdbx_description
1 polymer ?
#
loop_
_entity_poly.entity_id
_entity_poly.type
_entity_poly.pdbx_seq_one_letter_code
_entity_poly.pdbx_strand_id
1 'polypeptide(L)'
;MRNSKFQKFFFILLAVFLFSSFAEAKSKQEKETKESKKPEVPKFLVILNKGHNAYIIKDFKKALEAYKEASLENPKSPIAHYFSGCASRALGNYDDAIDSFKTAYLMAGSDIWWKGISSFNIATTYELAGKRENALNAWKDFKMFAEQNEIFKKYIKTAEERISAIEKYMQLDKSYEIVRKRISKGTE
;
A
#
# COMPACT_ATOMS: atom_id res chain seq x y z
N MET A 1 -75.11 -23.18 15.91
CA MET A 1 -74.04 -22.48 16.67
C MET A 1 -72.73 -23.24 16.49
N ARG A 2 -71.89 -22.78 15.57
CA ARG A 2 -70.67 -23.49 15.13
C ARG A 2 -69.54 -23.28 16.15
N ASN A 3 -68.83 -24.35 16.48
CA ASN A 3 -67.96 -24.52 17.65
C ASN A 3 -66.76 -23.54 17.70
N SER A 4 -66.98 -22.33 18.23
CA SER A 4 -66.00 -21.25 18.39
C SER A 4 -64.78 -21.64 19.26
N LYS A 5 -64.98 -22.48 20.29
CA LYS A 5 -63.88 -22.97 21.14
C LYS A 5 -62.95 -23.92 20.40
N PHE A 6 -63.49 -24.77 19.53
CA PHE A 6 -62.70 -25.72 18.74
C PHE A 6 -61.87 -25.01 17.67
N GLN A 7 -62.43 -24.00 16.99
CA GLN A 7 -61.66 -23.18 16.04
C GLN A 7 -60.53 -22.43 16.74
N LYS A 8 -60.78 -21.80 17.90
CA LYS A 8 -59.72 -21.13 18.68
C LYS A 8 -58.62 -22.10 19.11
N PHE A 9 -58.98 -23.30 19.56
CA PHE A 9 -58.01 -24.33 19.94
C PHE A 9 -57.18 -24.81 18.74
N PHE A 10 -57.83 -25.01 17.59
CA PHE A 10 -57.17 -25.36 16.33
C PHE A 10 -56.18 -24.28 15.87
N PHE A 11 -56.54 -22.99 15.95
CA PHE A 11 -55.65 -21.89 15.59
C PHE A 11 -54.45 -21.78 16.54
N ILE A 12 -54.64 -22.03 17.84
CA ILE A 12 -53.54 -22.05 18.82
C ILE A 12 -52.57 -23.21 18.52
N LEU A 13 -53.09 -24.42 18.26
CA LEU A 13 -52.25 -25.56 17.90
C LEU A 13 -51.47 -25.33 16.60
N LEU A 14 -52.12 -24.76 15.58
CA LEU A 14 -51.48 -24.43 14.31
C LEU A 14 -50.39 -23.36 14.50
N ALA A 15 -50.64 -22.33 15.31
CA ALA A 15 -49.66 -21.28 15.60
C ALA A 15 -48.44 -21.83 16.36
N VAL A 16 -48.65 -22.72 17.33
CA VAL A 16 -47.55 -23.37 18.07
C VAL A 16 -46.70 -24.23 17.13
N PHE A 17 -47.34 -25.00 16.24
CA PHE A 17 -46.63 -25.83 15.25
C PHE A 17 -45.85 -24.99 14.23
N LEU A 18 -46.42 -23.89 13.73
CA LEU A 18 -45.73 -22.97 12.83
C LEU A 18 -44.55 -22.27 13.52
N PHE A 19 -44.71 -21.87 14.79
CA PHE A 19 -43.65 -21.24 15.55
C PHE A 19 -42.50 -22.21 15.85
N SER A 20 -42.79 -23.46 16.21
CA SER A 20 -41.74 -24.48 16.42
C SER A 20 -40.99 -24.79 15.13
N SER A 21 -41.72 -24.96 14.02
CA SER A 21 -41.12 -25.18 12.70
C SER A 21 -40.23 -24.02 12.25
N PHE A 22 -40.68 -22.78 12.48
CA PHE A 22 -39.90 -21.58 12.17
C PHE A 22 -38.65 -21.44 13.05
N ALA A 23 -38.77 -21.72 14.35
CA ALA A 23 -37.63 -21.70 15.27
C ALA A 23 -36.58 -22.77 14.89
N GLU A 24 -37.04 -23.96 14.51
CA GLU A 24 -36.16 -25.05 14.08
C GLU A 24 -35.47 -24.73 12.74
N ALA A 25 -36.20 -24.19 11.76
CA ALA A 25 -35.63 -23.70 10.50
C ALA A 25 -34.58 -22.60 10.72
N LYS A 26 -34.86 -21.64 11.61
CA LYS A 26 -33.90 -20.58 11.96
C LYS A 26 -32.66 -21.15 12.66
N SER A 27 -32.84 -22.09 13.59
CA SER A 27 -31.73 -22.75 14.28
C SER A 27 -30.85 -23.57 13.33
N LYS A 28 -31.45 -24.22 12.32
CA LYS A 28 -30.75 -24.99 11.30
C LYS A 28 -29.99 -24.07 10.34
N GLN A 29 -30.61 -22.96 9.92
CA GLN A 29 -29.97 -21.95 9.11
C GLN A 29 -28.80 -21.28 9.85
N GLU A 30 -28.95 -20.98 11.15
CA GLU A 30 -27.89 -20.43 12.01
C GLU A 30 -26.75 -21.44 12.26
N LYS A 31 -27.06 -22.74 12.41
CA LYS A 31 -26.05 -23.80 12.47
C LYS A 31 -25.34 -23.96 11.13
N GLU A 32 -26.05 -23.97 10.01
CA GLU A 32 -25.47 -24.05 8.66
C GLU A 32 -24.62 -22.82 8.34
N THR A 33 -24.98 -21.61 8.80
CA THR A 33 -24.12 -20.41 8.67
C THR A 33 -22.93 -20.41 9.63
N LYS A 34 -23.01 -21.08 10.78
CA LYS A 34 -21.86 -21.25 11.70
C LYS A 34 -20.95 -22.42 11.32
N GLU A 35 -21.47 -23.46 10.67
CA GLU A 35 -20.72 -24.63 10.21
C GLU A 35 -20.20 -24.48 8.77
N SER A 36 -20.72 -23.53 7.97
CA SER A 36 -20.17 -23.22 6.64
C SER A 36 -19.07 -22.15 6.70
N LYS A 37 -17.83 -22.64 6.70
CA LYS A 37 -16.55 -21.95 6.45
C LYS A 37 -15.99 -21.12 7.61
N LYS A 38 -14.90 -21.62 8.20
CA LYS A 38 -13.88 -20.74 8.82
C LYS A 38 -13.64 -19.54 7.90
N PRO A 39 -13.46 -18.32 8.42
CA PRO A 39 -13.13 -17.18 7.56
C PRO A 39 -11.86 -17.52 6.78
N GLU A 40 -12.03 -17.77 5.49
CA GLU A 40 -10.94 -18.07 4.59
C GLU A 40 -10.14 -16.78 4.43
N VAL A 41 -8.86 -16.82 4.79
CA VAL A 41 -7.99 -15.65 4.65
C VAL A 41 -7.96 -15.27 3.18
N PRO A 42 -8.28 -14.02 2.81
CA PRO A 42 -8.27 -13.59 1.42
C PRO A 42 -6.94 -13.97 0.75
N LYS A 43 -7.02 -14.62 -0.43
CA LYS A 43 -5.84 -15.09 -1.19
C LYS A 43 -4.76 -14.01 -1.33
N PHE A 44 -5.20 -12.77 -1.60
CA PHE A 44 -4.35 -11.59 -1.62
C PHE A 44 -3.47 -11.43 -0.36
N LEU A 45 -4.06 -11.55 0.84
CA LEU A 45 -3.34 -11.42 2.11
C LEU A 45 -2.37 -12.58 2.35
N VAL A 46 -2.74 -13.79 1.91
CA VAL A 46 -1.85 -14.96 1.96
C VAL A 46 -0.59 -14.73 1.10
N ILE A 47 -0.77 -14.22 -0.12
CA ILE A 47 0.34 -13.92 -1.03
C ILE A 47 1.20 -12.76 -0.50
N LEU A 48 0.59 -11.70 0.05
CA LEU A 48 1.35 -10.62 0.69
C LEU A 48 2.21 -11.14 1.84
N ASN A 49 1.67 -12.02 2.69
CA ASN A 49 2.43 -12.60 3.81
C ASN A 49 3.59 -13.46 3.32
N LYS A 50 3.42 -14.22 2.24
CA LYS A 50 4.52 -14.93 1.57
C LYS A 50 5.62 -13.95 1.13
N GLY A 51 5.24 -12.82 0.53
CA GLY A 51 6.16 -11.75 0.15
C GLY A 51 6.89 -11.14 1.36
N HIS A 52 6.17 -10.83 2.44
CA HIS A 52 6.76 -10.30 3.67
C HIS A 52 7.76 -11.27 4.29
N ASN A 53 7.42 -12.55 4.37
CA ASN A 53 8.30 -13.59 4.91
C ASN A 53 9.59 -13.69 4.10
N ALA A 54 9.49 -13.70 2.77
CA ALA A 54 10.65 -13.67 1.88
C ALA A 54 11.50 -12.39 2.07
N TYR A 55 10.84 -11.23 2.23
CA TYR A 55 11.53 -9.95 2.46
C TYR A 55 12.29 -9.93 3.79
N ILE A 56 11.71 -10.46 4.88
CA ILE A 56 12.34 -10.53 6.21
C ILE A 56 13.62 -11.35 6.17
N ILE A 57 13.62 -12.48 5.45
CA ILE A 57 14.83 -13.31 5.25
C ILE A 57 15.76 -12.77 4.15
N LYS A 58 15.50 -11.56 3.64
CA LYS A 58 16.26 -10.87 2.59
C LYS A 58 16.30 -11.59 1.24
N ASP A 59 15.37 -12.51 1.00
CA ASP A 59 15.12 -13.07 -0.34
C ASP A 59 14.25 -12.10 -1.14
N PHE A 60 14.85 -10.98 -1.53
CA PHE A 60 14.14 -9.88 -2.19
C PHE A 60 13.60 -10.26 -3.57
N LYS A 61 14.20 -11.26 -4.24
CA LYS A 61 13.70 -11.79 -5.52
C LYS A 61 12.36 -12.51 -5.30
N LYS A 62 12.30 -13.46 -4.36
CA LYS A 62 11.03 -14.13 -4.03
C LYS A 62 10.00 -13.17 -3.44
N ALA A 63 10.43 -12.18 -2.67
CA ALA A 63 9.54 -11.14 -2.17
C ALA A 63 8.89 -10.37 -3.33
N LEU A 64 9.69 -9.92 -4.30
CA LEU A 64 9.20 -9.21 -5.48
C LEU A 64 8.24 -10.06 -6.31
N GLU A 65 8.56 -11.34 -6.52
CA GLU A 65 7.65 -12.29 -7.21
C GLU A 65 6.30 -12.40 -6.51
N ALA A 66 6.30 -12.57 -5.19
CA ALA A 66 5.06 -12.66 -4.41
C ALA A 66 4.28 -11.33 -4.43
N TYR A 67 4.93 -10.18 -4.35
CA TYR A 67 4.22 -8.90 -4.43
C TYR A 67 3.65 -8.64 -5.83
N LYS A 68 4.34 -9.05 -6.90
CA LYS A 68 3.79 -9.04 -8.26
C LYS A 68 2.56 -9.95 -8.38
N GLU A 69 2.63 -11.15 -7.81
CA GLU A 69 1.47 -12.06 -7.73
C GLU A 69 0.29 -11.41 -6.96
N ALA A 70 0.56 -10.75 -5.84
CA ALA A 70 -0.46 -10.03 -5.06
C ALA A 70 -1.08 -8.86 -5.86
N SER A 71 -0.29 -8.18 -6.69
CA SER A 71 -0.80 -7.11 -7.57
C SER A 71 -1.72 -7.63 -8.67
N LEU A 72 -1.55 -8.88 -9.12
CA LEU A 72 -2.48 -9.50 -10.07
C LEU A 72 -3.80 -9.89 -9.41
N GLU A 73 -3.76 -10.32 -8.14
CA GLU A 73 -4.94 -10.68 -7.36
C GLU A 73 -5.78 -9.46 -6.97
N ASN A 74 -5.13 -8.34 -6.61
CA ASN A 74 -5.82 -7.08 -6.35
C ASN A 74 -5.08 -5.89 -7.01
N PRO A 75 -5.37 -5.61 -8.29
CA PRO A 75 -4.66 -4.58 -9.06
C PRO A 75 -4.85 -3.15 -8.57
N LYS A 76 -5.91 -2.89 -7.80
CA LYS A 76 -6.19 -1.54 -7.25
C LYS A 76 -5.60 -1.34 -5.86
N SER A 77 -4.86 -2.32 -5.33
CA SER A 77 -4.29 -2.22 -4.00
C SER A 77 -2.91 -1.54 -4.03
N PRO A 78 -2.74 -0.38 -3.38
CA PRO A 78 -1.45 0.32 -3.37
C PRO A 78 -0.35 -0.47 -2.64
N ILE A 79 -0.72 -1.33 -1.69
CA ILE A 79 0.21 -2.09 -0.84
C ILE A 79 1.12 -3.04 -1.63
N ALA A 80 0.58 -3.76 -2.63
CA ALA A 80 1.36 -4.72 -3.42
C ALA A 80 2.41 -4.01 -4.28
N HIS A 81 2.03 -2.88 -4.87
CA HIS A 81 2.95 -2.03 -5.64
C HIS A 81 4.00 -1.37 -4.74
N TYR A 82 3.60 -0.88 -3.56
CA TYR A 82 4.53 -0.30 -2.61
C TYR A 82 5.61 -1.31 -2.17
N PHE A 83 5.21 -2.53 -1.83
CA PHE A 83 6.16 -3.55 -1.41
C PHE A 83 6.99 -4.11 -2.56
N SER A 84 6.44 -4.15 -3.78
CA SER A 84 7.24 -4.39 -5.00
C SER A 84 8.34 -3.32 -5.13
N GLY A 85 8.01 -2.04 -4.91
CA GLY A 85 8.99 -0.96 -4.91
C GLY A 85 10.08 -1.13 -3.86
N CYS A 86 9.70 -1.53 -2.64
CA CYS A 86 10.64 -1.83 -1.57
C CYS A 86 11.60 -2.97 -1.95
N ALA A 87 11.08 -4.07 -2.49
CA ALA A 87 11.87 -5.22 -2.90
C ALA A 87 12.81 -4.89 -4.08
N SER A 88 12.31 -4.21 -5.11
CA SER A 88 13.12 -3.75 -6.24
C SER A 88 14.24 -2.81 -5.79
N ARG A 89 13.97 -1.90 -4.86
CA ARG A 89 15.00 -1.01 -4.31
C ARG A 89 16.05 -1.77 -3.53
N ALA A 90 15.66 -2.77 -2.74
CA ALA A 90 16.58 -3.63 -2.00
C ALA A 90 17.47 -4.47 -2.94
N LEU A 91 17.01 -4.75 -4.15
CA LEU A 91 17.79 -5.39 -5.22
C LEU A 91 18.71 -4.41 -5.98
N GLY A 92 18.61 -3.10 -5.73
CA GLY A 92 19.34 -2.07 -6.49
C GLY A 92 18.67 -1.68 -7.81
N ASN A 93 17.49 -2.24 -8.11
CA ASN A 93 16.71 -1.91 -9.30
C ASN A 93 15.91 -0.63 -9.06
N TYR A 94 16.61 0.51 -9.06
CA TYR A 94 16.00 1.78 -8.65
C TYR A 94 14.88 2.26 -9.57
N ASP A 95 15.00 2.01 -10.88
CA ASP A 95 13.97 2.43 -11.85
C ASP A 95 12.68 1.64 -11.68
N ASP A 96 12.76 0.31 -11.59
CA ASP A 96 11.61 -0.55 -11.26
C ASP A 96 10.97 -0.17 -9.92
N ALA A 97 11.79 0.23 -8.95
CA ALA A 97 11.31 0.65 -7.64
C ALA A 97 10.51 1.95 -7.72
N ILE A 98 11.04 2.95 -8.43
CA ILE A 98 10.36 4.24 -8.67
C ILE A 98 9.03 4.02 -9.37
N ASP A 99 9.01 3.20 -10.43
CA ASP A 99 7.78 2.91 -11.17
C ASP A 99 6.74 2.21 -10.28
N SER A 100 7.17 1.24 -9.48
CA SER A 100 6.30 0.56 -8.51
C SER A 100 5.73 1.53 -7.47
N PHE A 101 6.53 2.46 -6.94
CA PHE A 101 6.03 3.47 -6.00
C PHE A 101 5.09 4.49 -6.67
N LYS A 102 5.33 4.86 -7.95
CA LYS A 102 4.40 5.70 -8.72
C LYS A 102 3.07 4.99 -8.92
N THR A 103 3.07 3.70 -9.26
CA THR A 103 1.84 2.92 -9.34
C THR A 103 1.13 2.85 -7.99
N ALA A 104 1.87 2.65 -6.89
CA ALA A 104 1.29 2.68 -5.55
C ALA A 104 0.62 4.03 -5.22
N TYR A 105 1.26 5.15 -5.57
CA TYR A 105 0.70 6.49 -5.43
C TYR A 105 -0.60 6.67 -6.23
N LEU A 106 -0.63 6.15 -7.48
CA LEU A 106 -1.82 6.22 -8.33
C LEU A 106 -2.97 5.36 -7.78
N MET A 107 -2.67 4.14 -7.34
CA MET A 107 -3.67 3.21 -6.79
C MET A 107 -4.22 3.65 -5.43
N ALA A 108 -3.49 4.51 -4.71
CA ALA A 108 -3.95 5.07 -3.43
C ALA A 108 -5.26 5.86 -3.53
N GLY A 109 -5.62 6.40 -4.70
CA GLY A 109 -6.84 7.19 -4.85
C GLY A 109 -6.86 8.39 -3.89
N SER A 110 -7.83 8.45 -2.98
CA SER A 110 -7.92 9.49 -1.94
C SER A 110 -7.17 9.15 -0.64
N ASP A 111 -6.54 7.98 -0.55
CA ASP A 111 -5.78 7.58 0.65
C ASP A 111 -4.50 8.41 0.79
N ILE A 112 -4.53 9.33 1.74
CA ILE A 112 -3.45 10.27 2.04
C ILE A 112 -2.20 9.53 2.51
N TRP A 113 -2.36 8.46 3.28
CA TRP A 113 -1.22 7.73 3.83
C TRP A 113 -0.43 7.06 2.72
N TRP A 114 -1.10 6.30 1.85
CA TRP A 114 -0.45 5.64 0.71
C TRP A 114 0.20 6.62 -0.26
N LYS A 115 -0.43 7.78 -0.50
CA LYS A 115 0.16 8.87 -1.29
C LYS A 115 1.45 9.39 -0.66
N GLY A 116 1.43 9.75 0.62
CA GLY A 116 2.60 10.33 1.27
C GLY A 116 3.77 9.37 1.40
N ILE A 117 3.52 8.12 1.81
CA ILE A 117 4.62 7.13 1.91
C ILE A 117 5.19 6.79 0.53
N SER A 118 4.36 6.76 -0.52
CA SER A 118 4.84 6.52 -1.89
C SER A 118 5.69 7.68 -2.38
N SER A 119 5.23 8.93 -2.22
CA SER A 119 6.00 10.13 -2.60
C SER A 119 7.33 10.23 -1.87
N PHE A 120 7.35 9.97 -0.55
CA PHE A 120 8.59 9.93 0.23
C PHE A 120 9.58 8.90 -0.32
N ASN A 121 9.08 7.70 -0.64
CA ASN A 121 9.90 6.63 -1.18
C ASN A 121 10.37 6.90 -2.61
N ILE A 122 9.58 7.58 -3.45
CA ILE A 122 10.01 8.03 -4.79
C ILE A 122 11.21 8.98 -4.64
N ALA A 123 11.09 10.01 -3.80
CA ALA A 123 12.16 10.99 -3.58
C ALA A 123 13.44 10.34 -3.06
N THR A 124 13.31 9.47 -2.04
CA THR A 124 14.43 8.71 -1.47
C THR A 124 15.09 7.81 -2.52
N THR A 125 14.30 7.17 -3.40
CA THR A 125 14.83 6.22 -4.38
C THR A 125 15.53 6.93 -5.54
N TYR A 126 15.03 8.09 -5.98
CA TYR A 126 15.77 8.93 -6.93
C TYR A 126 17.13 9.34 -6.39
N GLU A 127 17.21 9.64 -5.10
CA GLU A 127 18.47 10.03 -4.47
C GLU A 127 19.45 8.86 -4.37
N LEU A 128 18.98 7.68 -3.97
CA LEU A 128 19.78 6.44 -3.97
C LEU A 128 20.27 6.05 -5.37
N ALA A 129 19.48 6.34 -6.40
CA ALA A 129 19.85 6.15 -7.80
C ALA A 129 20.87 7.18 -8.32
N GLY A 130 21.24 8.19 -7.53
CA GLY A 130 22.10 9.28 -7.96
C GLY A 130 21.44 10.25 -8.96
N LYS A 131 20.13 10.14 -9.20
CA LYS A 131 19.35 11.02 -10.10
C LYS A 131 19.00 12.31 -9.38
N ARG A 132 20.02 13.15 -9.12
CA ARG A 132 19.95 14.29 -8.20
C ARG A 132 18.87 15.32 -8.54
N GLU A 133 18.74 15.68 -9.82
CA GLU A 133 17.71 16.64 -10.24
C GLU A 133 16.30 16.09 -9.99
N ASN A 134 16.05 14.83 -10.33
CA ASN A 134 14.79 14.16 -10.03
C ASN A 134 14.55 14.05 -8.52
N ALA A 135 15.59 13.75 -7.74
CA ALA A 135 15.49 13.69 -6.28
C ALA A 135 15.13 15.05 -5.68
N LEU A 136 15.74 16.14 -6.14
CA LEU A 136 15.44 17.49 -5.69
C LEU A 136 13.97 17.84 -5.93
N ASN A 137 13.48 17.60 -7.15
CA ASN A 137 12.09 17.87 -7.51
C ASN A 137 11.13 17.00 -6.70
N ALA A 138 11.41 15.69 -6.59
CA ALA A 138 10.56 14.78 -5.82
C ALA A 138 10.52 15.11 -4.32
N TRP A 139 11.63 15.57 -3.73
CA TRP A 139 11.63 16.04 -2.34
C TRP A 139 10.84 17.34 -2.15
N LYS A 140 10.90 18.27 -3.12
CA LYS A 140 10.06 19.49 -3.12
C LYS A 140 8.58 19.13 -3.22
N ASP A 141 8.21 18.24 -4.14
CA ASP A 141 6.84 17.76 -4.29
C ASP A 141 6.33 17.06 -3.01
N PHE A 142 7.15 16.18 -2.42
CA PHE A 142 6.81 15.55 -1.15
C PHE A 142 6.64 16.57 -0.02
N LYS A 143 7.52 17.58 0.05
CA LYS A 143 7.42 18.65 1.06
C LYS A 143 6.08 19.40 0.93
N MET A 144 5.73 19.84 -0.28
CA MET A 144 4.46 20.51 -0.56
C MET A 144 3.26 19.65 -0.17
N PHE A 145 3.31 18.35 -0.48
CA PHE A 145 2.29 17.40 -0.04
C PHE A 145 2.22 17.32 1.50
N ALA A 146 3.37 17.20 2.18
CA ALA A 146 3.44 17.08 3.63
C ALA A 146 2.97 18.34 4.38
N GLU A 147 3.20 19.52 3.83
CA GLU A 147 2.70 20.80 4.35
C GLU A 147 1.15 20.88 4.35
N GLN A 148 0.50 20.18 3.42
CA GLN A 148 -0.96 20.14 3.31
C GLN A 148 -1.60 19.01 4.13
N ASN A 149 -0.81 18.08 4.66
CA ASN A 149 -1.30 16.85 5.28
C ASN A 149 -0.66 16.62 6.65
N GLU A 150 -1.40 16.89 7.73
CA GLU A 150 -0.90 16.83 9.12
C GLU A 150 -0.21 15.51 9.50
N ILE A 151 -0.63 14.39 8.89
CA ILE A 151 -0.04 13.06 9.10
C ILE A 151 1.47 13.04 8.76
N PHE A 152 1.90 13.86 7.80
CA PHE A 152 3.27 13.89 7.30
C PHE A 152 4.09 15.08 7.82
N LYS A 153 3.53 15.92 8.69
CA LYS A 153 4.17 17.14 9.20
C LYS A 153 5.55 16.90 9.82
N LYS A 154 5.71 15.77 10.53
CA LYS A 154 6.99 15.37 11.15
C LYS A 154 8.11 15.06 10.13
N TYR A 155 7.77 14.82 8.85
CA TYR A 155 8.74 14.51 7.79
C TYR A 155 9.12 15.74 6.94
N ILE A 156 8.51 16.91 7.18
CA ILE A 156 8.85 18.16 6.46
C ILE A 156 10.32 18.52 6.67
N LYS A 157 10.78 18.46 7.93
CA LYS A 157 12.19 18.74 8.28
C LYS A 157 13.16 17.82 7.52
N THR A 158 12.82 16.53 7.39
CA THR A 158 13.62 15.60 6.58
C THR A 158 13.69 16.08 5.13
N ALA A 159 12.56 16.43 4.51
CA ALA A 159 12.56 16.91 3.13
C ALA A 159 13.42 18.18 2.96
N GLU A 160 13.34 19.13 3.88
CA GLU A 160 14.17 20.35 3.87
C GLU A 160 15.66 20.05 3.94
N GLU A 161 16.07 19.16 4.84
CA GLU A 161 17.46 18.72 4.99
C GLU A 161 17.96 18.06 3.70
N ARG A 162 17.15 17.21 3.06
CA ARG A 162 17.50 16.56 1.79
C ARG A 162 17.60 17.56 0.65
N ILE A 163 16.64 18.47 0.50
CA ILE A 163 16.66 19.55 -0.51
C ILE A 163 17.94 20.38 -0.36
N SER A 164 18.23 20.86 0.86
CA SER A 164 19.42 21.69 1.12
C SER A 164 20.72 20.94 0.81
N ALA A 165 20.80 19.66 1.19
CA ALA A 165 21.98 18.84 0.91
C ALA A 165 22.20 18.65 -0.61
N ILE A 166 21.14 18.34 -1.37
CA ILE A 166 21.22 18.16 -2.82
C ILE A 166 21.60 19.47 -3.52
N GLU A 167 20.97 20.59 -3.15
CA GLU A 167 21.27 21.90 -3.73
C GLU A 167 22.72 22.32 -3.47
N LYS A 168 23.21 22.15 -2.23
CA LYS A 168 24.62 22.42 -1.90
C LYS A 168 25.57 21.57 -2.74
N TYR A 169 25.26 20.29 -2.90
CA TYR A 169 26.08 19.39 -3.71
C TYR A 169 26.10 19.83 -5.18
N MET A 170 24.95 20.17 -5.77
CA MET A 170 24.85 20.63 -7.16
C MET A 170 25.61 21.95 -7.39
N GLN A 171 25.61 22.85 -6.41
CA GLN A 171 26.41 24.09 -6.47
C GLN A 171 27.92 23.79 -6.49
N LEU A 172 28.38 22.87 -5.63
CA LEU A 172 29.77 22.44 -5.58
C LEU A 172 30.20 21.82 -6.92
N ASP A 173 29.43 20.88 -7.47
CA ASP A 173 29.71 20.26 -8.77
C ASP A 173 29.90 21.31 -9.88
N LYS A 174 29.00 22.29 -9.96
CA LYS A 174 29.08 23.39 -10.94
C LYS A 174 30.35 24.22 -10.74
N SER A 175 30.71 24.53 -9.49
CA SER A 175 31.94 25.27 -9.20
C SER A 175 33.20 24.50 -9.59
N TYR A 176 33.24 23.18 -9.34
CA TYR A 176 34.36 22.32 -9.72
C TYR A 176 34.47 22.16 -11.24
N GLU A 177 33.36 22.11 -11.96
CA GLU A 177 33.39 22.12 -13.43
C GLU A 177 34.05 23.37 -14.01
N ILE A 178 33.76 24.55 -13.43
CA ILE A 178 34.41 25.81 -13.84
C ILE A 178 35.92 25.73 -13.61
N VAL A 179 36.34 25.23 -12.44
CA VAL A 179 37.76 25.07 -12.11
C VAL A 179 38.45 24.09 -13.07
N ARG A 180 37.85 22.92 -13.34
CA ARG A 180 38.38 21.91 -14.29
C ARG A 180 38.58 22.48 -15.68
N LYS A 181 37.62 23.26 -16.19
CA LYS A 181 37.71 23.93 -17.50
C LYS A 181 38.81 25.00 -17.56
N ARG A 182 39.12 25.67 -16.46
CA ARG A 182 40.24 26.63 -16.40
C ARG A 182 41.58 25.93 -16.44
N ILE A 183 41.73 24.85 -15.67
CA ILE A 183 42.97 24.05 -15.65
C ILE A 183 43.27 23.49 -17.03
N SER A 184 42.28 22.90 -17.72
CA SER A 184 42.49 22.30 -19.05
C SER A 184 42.89 23.30 -20.13
N LYS A 185 42.48 24.57 -20.02
CA LYS A 185 42.80 25.64 -20.99
C LYS A 185 44.14 26.34 -20.71
N GLY A 186 44.69 26.19 -19.52
CA GLY A 186 45.98 26.78 -19.15
C GLY A 186 47.17 25.86 -19.41
N THR A 187 46.92 24.66 -19.95
CA THR A 187 47.93 23.63 -20.25
C THR A 187 48.13 23.38 -21.75
N GLU A 188 47.49 24.17 -22.61
CA GLU A 188 47.72 24.24 -24.07
C GLU A 188 48.59 25.45 -24.41
#